data_AF-X1P1B4-F1
#
_entry.id   AF-X1P1B4-F1
#
_cell.length_a   1.000
_cell.length_b   1.000
_cell.length_c   1.000
_cell.angle_alpha   90.00
_cell.angle_beta   90.00
_cell.angle_gamma   90.00
#
_symmetry.space_group_name_H-M   'P 1'
#
loop_
_entity.id
_entity.type
_entity.pdbx_description
1 polymer ?
#
loop_
_entity_poly.entity_id
_entity_poly.type
_entity_poly.pdbx_seq_one_letter_code
_entity_poly.pdbx_strand_id
1 'polypeptide(L)'
;GLTDLEERGLFRHTITLRLEQLESRENDLLLEIGEVQAYVEDLQELAVGPVGVQVEHQIERDPVMLMLTQRRVLLEAELAGRLSKFGENHRSVLQTQQLINAIKEKRQIRKVEIAEQTRQANLKNAQSRLTVWTKRLEQLTKMREETAAKKRDLDLARVQYNKRLSIRDERKHMLDSVKQQLEKLKIMHDDPETPKIQFVGYAPVPLVASFPKWKIFFS
;
A
#
# COMPACT_ATOMS: atom_id res chain seq x y z
N GLY A 1 33.03 3.67 -15.53
CA GLY A 1 31.87 3.77 -14.64
C GLY A 1 30.57 3.70 -15.41
N LEU A 2 30.25 2.52 -15.96
CA LEU A 2 28.93 2.21 -16.52
C LEU A 2 27.97 1.64 -15.45
N THR A 3 28.52 0.96 -14.44
CA THR A 3 27.78 0.26 -13.38
C THR A 3 26.87 1.18 -12.55
N ASP A 4 27.32 2.39 -12.22
CA ASP A 4 26.58 3.36 -11.39
C ASP A 4 25.32 3.94 -12.11
N LEU A 5 25.25 3.85 -13.45
CA LEU A 5 24.06 4.26 -14.22
C LEU A 5 23.05 3.12 -14.38
N GLU A 6 23.52 1.88 -14.55
CA GLU A 6 22.67 0.69 -14.58
C GLU A 6 22.01 0.44 -13.22
N GLU A 7 22.74 0.59 -12.12
CA GLU A 7 22.20 0.50 -10.76
C GLU A 7 21.09 1.53 -10.50
N ARG A 8 21.24 2.76 -10.99
CA ARG A 8 20.22 3.82 -10.86
C ARG A 8 19.00 3.63 -11.77
N GLY A 9 19.17 2.94 -12.90
CA GLY A 9 18.08 2.52 -13.79
C GLY A 9 17.25 1.40 -13.16
N LEU A 10 17.92 0.39 -12.61
CA LEU A 10 17.30 -0.69 -11.83
C LEU A 10 16.54 -0.14 -10.61
N PHE A 11 17.14 0.79 -9.87
CA PHE A 11 16.53 1.43 -8.71
C PHE A 11 15.27 2.26 -9.04
N ARG A 12 15.12 2.73 -10.30
CA ARG A 12 13.88 3.36 -10.79
C ARG A 12 12.71 2.39 -10.75
N HIS A 13 12.91 1.27 -11.42
CA HIS A 13 11.86 0.28 -11.62
C HIS A 13 11.48 -0.31 -10.28
N THR A 14 12.45 -0.55 -9.40
CA THR A 14 12.13 -1.07 -8.06
C THR A 14 11.32 -0.10 -7.21
N ILE A 15 11.59 1.22 -7.24
CA ILE A 15 10.79 2.19 -6.47
C ILE A 15 9.39 2.37 -7.04
N THR A 16 9.24 2.48 -8.37
CA THR A 16 7.91 2.62 -8.99
C THR A 16 7.07 1.37 -8.79
N LEU A 17 7.66 0.19 -9.01
CA LEU A 17 7.01 -1.10 -8.76
C LEU A 17 6.62 -1.24 -7.28
N ARG A 18 7.48 -0.80 -6.35
CA ARG A 18 7.16 -0.82 -4.92
C ARG A 18 5.98 0.10 -4.58
N LEU A 19 5.88 1.28 -5.18
CA LEU A 19 4.74 2.17 -4.98
C LEU A 19 3.43 1.54 -5.49
N GLU A 20 3.45 0.97 -6.69
CA GLU A 20 2.29 0.28 -7.27
C GLU A 20 1.86 -0.92 -6.41
N GLN A 21 2.82 -1.70 -5.91
CA GLN A 21 2.54 -2.81 -4.99
C GLN A 21 1.96 -2.34 -3.65
N LEU A 22 2.48 -1.23 -3.10
CA LEU A 22 1.96 -0.67 -1.85
C LEU A 22 0.54 -0.12 -2.03
N GLU A 23 0.26 0.54 -3.15
CA GLU A 23 -1.08 1.06 -3.49
C GLU A 23 -2.09 -0.07 -3.70
N SER A 24 -1.71 -1.15 -4.41
CA SER A 24 -2.56 -2.34 -4.52
C SER A 24 -2.89 -2.92 -3.15
N ARG A 25 -1.87 -3.12 -2.30
CA ARG A 25 -2.06 -3.65 -0.94
C ARG A 25 -2.90 -2.75 -0.06
N GLU A 26 -2.80 -1.43 -0.22
CA GLU A 26 -3.61 -0.46 0.50
C GLU A 26 -5.08 -0.58 0.09
N ASN A 27 -5.35 -0.69 -1.21
CA ASN A 27 -6.72 -0.87 -1.73
C ASN A 27 -7.34 -2.19 -1.25
N ASP A 28 -6.59 -3.30 -1.32
CA ASP A 28 -7.04 -4.59 -0.80
C ASP A 28 -7.39 -4.48 0.69
N LEU A 29 -6.52 -3.84 1.48
CA LEU A 29 -6.73 -3.66 2.91
C LEU A 29 -7.95 -2.78 3.23
N LEU A 30 -8.20 -1.75 2.43
CA LEU A 30 -9.38 -0.89 2.57
C LEU A 30 -10.68 -1.66 2.31
N LEU A 31 -10.69 -2.55 1.32
CA LEU A 31 -11.83 -3.44 1.07
C LEU A 31 -12.06 -4.36 2.26
N GLU A 32 -11.01 -5.01 2.76
CA GLU A 32 -11.11 -5.90 3.93
C GLU A 32 -11.57 -5.13 5.20
N ILE A 33 -11.14 -3.88 5.38
CA ILE A 33 -11.65 -3.02 6.47
C ILE A 33 -13.14 -2.75 6.30
N GLY A 34 -13.58 -2.43 5.07
CA GLY A 34 -15.00 -2.18 4.78
C GLY A 34 -15.87 -3.41 5.05
N GLU A 35 -15.42 -4.59 4.64
CA GLU A 35 -16.10 -5.86 4.95
C GLU A 35 -16.20 -6.12 6.46
N VAL A 36 -15.10 -5.90 7.20
CA VAL A 36 -15.11 -6.07 8.66
C VAL A 36 -15.98 -5.02 9.34
N GLN A 37 -16.05 -3.79 8.84
CA GLN A 37 -16.94 -2.75 9.35
C GLN A 37 -18.41 -3.15 9.19
N ALA A 38 -18.82 -3.53 7.97
CA ALA A 38 -20.17 -4.03 7.71
C ALA A 38 -20.50 -5.23 8.61
N TYR A 39 -19.57 -6.16 8.76
CA TYR A 39 -19.75 -7.30 9.65
C TYR A 39 -19.87 -6.92 11.14
N VAL A 40 -19.16 -5.88 11.60
CA VAL A 40 -19.32 -5.34 12.96
C VAL A 40 -20.70 -4.72 13.14
N GLU A 41 -21.19 -3.97 12.14
CA GLU A 41 -22.53 -3.37 12.14
C GLU A 41 -23.61 -4.45 12.19
N ASP A 42 -23.52 -5.47 11.33
CA ASP A 42 -24.43 -6.63 11.36
C ASP A 42 -24.44 -7.32 12.73
N LEU A 43 -23.26 -7.52 13.34
CA LEU A 43 -23.15 -8.13 14.66
C LEU A 43 -23.72 -7.25 15.78
N GLN A 44 -23.67 -5.92 15.64
CA GLN A 44 -24.29 -4.98 16.57
C GLN A 44 -25.81 -5.03 16.46
N GLU A 45 -26.37 -5.13 15.25
CA GLU A 45 -27.81 -5.31 15.05
C GLU A 45 -28.29 -6.66 15.61
N LEU A 46 -27.55 -7.73 15.32
CA LEU A 46 -27.82 -9.07 15.85
C LEU A 46 -27.61 -9.17 17.36
N ALA A 47 -26.87 -8.25 17.97
CA ALA A 47 -26.74 -8.17 19.43
C ALA A 47 -28.09 -7.93 20.13
N VAL A 48 -29.08 -7.40 19.41
CA VAL A 48 -30.41 -7.07 19.94
C VAL A 48 -31.49 -8.10 19.54
N GLY A 49 -31.20 -9.02 18.61
CA GLY A 49 -32.17 -9.94 17.99
C GLY A 49 -32.32 -11.33 18.66
N PRO A 50 -33.23 -12.18 18.12
CA PRO A 50 -33.45 -13.55 18.60
C PRO A 50 -32.24 -14.47 18.34
N VAL A 51 -32.16 -15.59 19.09
CA VAL A 51 -31.07 -16.58 19.00
C VAL A 51 -31.02 -17.19 17.59
N GLY A 52 -29.96 -16.88 16.82
CA GLY A 52 -29.73 -17.44 15.49
C GLY A 52 -29.04 -18.82 15.48
N VAL A 53 -28.98 -19.45 14.31
CA VAL A 53 -28.48 -20.83 14.08
C VAL A 53 -27.06 -21.06 14.62
N GLN A 54 -26.16 -20.07 14.52
CA GLN A 54 -24.80 -20.18 15.03
C GLN A 54 -24.74 -20.38 16.54
N VAL A 55 -25.66 -19.75 17.28
CA VAL A 55 -25.75 -19.88 18.73
C VAL A 55 -26.37 -21.22 19.11
N GLU A 56 -27.31 -21.75 18.31
CA GLU A 56 -27.91 -23.06 18.55
C GLU A 56 -26.87 -24.18 18.56
N HIS A 57 -25.95 -24.20 17.59
CA HIS A 57 -24.85 -25.17 17.61
C HIS A 57 -23.91 -25.02 18.81
N GLN A 58 -23.68 -23.79 19.31
CA GLN A 58 -22.89 -23.59 20.53
C GLN A 58 -23.65 -24.08 21.77
N ILE A 59 -24.96 -23.88 21.83
CA ILE A 59 -25.83 -24.38 22.89
C ILE A 59 -25.82 -25.91 22.93
N GLU A 60 -25.89 -26.58 21.79
CA GLU A 60 -25.88 -28.04 21.69
C GLU A 60 -24.56 -28.67 22.18
N ARG A 61 -23.44 -27.96 22.01
CA ARG A 61 -22.11 -28.43 22.38
C ARG A 61 -21.69 -28.02 23.80
N ASP A 62 -22.46 -27.16 24.46
CA ASP A 62 -22.13 -26.70 25.81
C ASP A 62 -22.20 -27.87 26.82
N PRO A 63 -21.14 -28.12 27.61
CA PRO A 63 -21.11 -29.23 28.56
C PRO A 63 -22.22 -29.20 29.61
N VAL A 64 -22.63 -28.00 30.06
CA VAL A 64 -23.70 -27.83 31.05
C VAL A 64 -25.04 -28.17 30.41
N MET A 65 -25.27 -27.76 29.17
CA MET A 65 -26.48 -28.10 28.42
C MET A 65 -26.59 -29.60 28.15
N LEU A 66 -25.49 -30.27 27.81
CA LEU A 66 -25.45 -31.72 27.64
C LEU A 66 -25.78 -32.45 28.96
N MET A 67 -25.14 -32.05 30.05
CA MET A 67 -25.40 -32.61 31.38
C MET A 67 -26.87 -32.40 31.82
N LEU A 68 -27.42 -31.20 31.64
CA LEU A 68 -28.82 -30.91 31.97
C LEU A 68 -29.79 -31.72 31.11
N THR A 69 -29.44 -31.97 29.85
CA THR A 69 -30.23 -32.80 28.93
C THR A 69 -30.22 -34.26 29.38
N GLN A 70 -29.05 -34.83 29.69
CA GLN A 70 -28.93 -36.20 30.22
C GLN A 70 -29.70 -36.35 31.54
N ARG A 71 -29.54 -35.42 32.47
CA ARG A 71 -30.25 -35.44 33.76
C ARG A 71 -31.76 -35.35 33.61
N ARG A 72 -32.24 -34.54 32.65
CA ARG A 72 -33.67 -34.46 32.32
C ARG A 72 -34.20 -35.80 31.82
N VAL A 73 -33.51 -36.43 30.88
CA VAL A 73 -33.92 -37.73 30.32
C VAL A 73 -34.03 -38.79 31.41
N LEU A 74 -33.06 -38.84 32.34
CA LEU A 74 -33.11 -39.75 33.48
C LEU A 74 -34.33 -39.50 34.38
N LEU A 75 -34.60 -38.24 34.73
CA LEU A 75 -35.77 -37.89 35.56
C LEU A 75 -37.10 -38.13 34.85
N GLU A 76 -37.16 -37.94 33.53
CA GLU A 76 -38.37 -38.25 32.73
C GLU A 76 -38.66 -39.75 32.72
N ALA A 77 -37.63 -40.59 32.60
CA ALA A 77 -37.76 -42.04 32.74
C ALA A 77 -38.22 -42.46 34.15
N GLU A 78 -37.63 -41.86 35.19
CA GLU A 78 -38.07 -42.10 36.57
C GLU A 78 -39.52 -41.65 36.81
N LEU A 79 -39.90 -40.49 36.28
CA LEU A 79 -41.26 -39.96 36.40
C LEU A 79 -42.27 -40.92 35.76
N ALA A 80 -42.00 -41.42 34.55
CA ALA A 80 -42.87 -42.37 33.88
C ALA A 80 -43.09 -43.65 34.72
N GLY A 81 -42.01 -44.19 35.30
CA GLY A 81 -42.09 -45.34 36.19
C GLY A 81 -42.88 -45.07 37.48
N ARG A 82 -42.76 -43.86 38.06
CA ARG A 82 -43.50 -43.46 39.27
C ARG A 82 -44.96 -43.18 38.97
N LEU A 83 -45.29 -42.56 37.84
CA LEU A 83 -46.66 -42.30 37.39
C LEU A 83 -47.44 -43.60 37.23
N SER A 84 -46.81 -44.61 36.61
CA SER A 84 -47.43 -45.95 36.46
C SER A 84 -47.72 -46.65 37.78
N LYS A 85 -46.98 -46.34 38.87
CA LYS A 85 -47.10 -47.02 40.17
C LYS A 85 -47.97 -46.28 41.17
N PHE A 86 -47.89 -44.95 41.21
CA PHE A 86 -48.45 -44.13 42.29
C PHE A 86 -49.52 -43.13 41.85
N GLY A 87 -49.68 -42.89 40.54
CA GLY A 87 -50.59 -41.87 40.00
C GLY A 87 -50.06 -40.44 40.14
N GLU A 88 -50.74 -39.48 39.50
CA GLU A 88 -50.25 -38.10 39.30
C GLU A 88 -50.08 -37.28 40.59
N ASN A 89 -50.96 -37.49 41.58
CA ASN A 89 -51.00 -36.67 42.80
C ASN A 89 -50.05 -37.15 43.92
N HIS A 90 -49.28 -38.22 43.69
CA HIS A 90 -48.38 -38.73 44.72
C HIS A 90 -47.19 -37.78 44.95
N ARG A 91 -46.81 -37.56 46.22
CA ARG A 91 -45.73 -36.64 46.59
C ARG A 91 -44.43 -36.87 45.82
N SER A 92 -44.03 -38.13 45.63
CA SER A 92 -42.79 -38.47 44.91
C SER A 92 -42.86 -38.14 43.41
N VAL A 93 -44.06 -38.21 42.80
CA VAL A 93 -44.30 -37.80 41.41
C VAL A 93 -44.19 -36.29 41.31
N LEU A 94 -44.90 -35.55 42.19
CA LEU A 94 -44.83 -34.09 42.25
C LEU A 94 -43.40 -33.57 42.45
N GLN A 95 -42.62 -34.19 43.34
CA GLN A 95 -41.21 -33.84 43.55
C GLN A 95 -40.37 -34.06 42.28
N THR A 96 -40.60 -35.15 41.55
CA THR A 96 -39.88 -35.43 40.30
C THR A 96 -40.27 -34.42 39.21
N GLN A 97 -41.56 -34.09 39.12
CA GLN A 97 -42.10 -33.05 38.23
C GLN A 97 -41.44 -31.69 38.50
N GLN A 98 -41.34 -31.31 39.77
CA GLN A 98 -40.69 -30.06 40.20
C GLN A 98 -39.21 -30.03 39.81
N LEU A 99 -38.49 -31.14 39.99
CA LEU A 99 -37.09 -31.23 39.57
C LEU A 99 -36.93 -31.09 38.05
N ILE A 100 -37.81 -31.72 37.26
CA ILE A 100 -37.82 -31.57 35.80
C ILE A 100 -38.08 -30.11 35.41
N ASN A 101 -39.04 -29.45 36.05
CA ASN A 101 -39.33 -28.03 35.78
C ASN A 101 -38.14 -27.13 36.13
N ALA A 102 -37.51 -27.34 37.29
CA ALA A 102 -36.30 -26.61 37.67
C ALA A 102 -35.14 -26.82 36.68
N ILE A 103 -35.01 -28.02 36.11
CA ILE A 103 -34.01 -28.27 35.05
C ILE A 103 -34.37 -27.54 33.76
N LYS A 104 -35.66 -27.49 33.37
CA LYS A 104 -36.11 -26.74 32.19
C LYS A 104 -35.79 -25.25 32.33
N GLU A 105 -36.05 -24.67 33.50
CA GLU A 105 -35.71 -23.27 33.80
C GLU A 105 -34.20 -23.03 33.72
N LYS A 106 -33.39 -23.89 34.36
CA LYS A 106 -31.93 -23.81 34.28
C LYS A 106 -31.39 -23.90 32.86
N ARG A 107 -31.96 -24.77 32.03
CA ARG A 107 -31.61 -24.86 30.60
C ARG A 107 -31.95 -23.58 29.85
N GLN A 108 -33.08 -22.96 30.14
CA GLN A 108 -33.48 -21.71 29.50
C GLN A 108 -32.56 -20.54 29.89
N ILE A 109 -32.23 -20.42 31.18
CA ILE A 109 -31.26 -19.43 31.67
C ILE A 109 -29.91 -19.64 30.98
N ARG A 110 -29.42 -20.88 30.97
CA ARG A 110 -28.13 -21.22 30.34
C ARG A 110 -28.13 -20.95 28.84
N LYS A 111 -29.24 -21.20 28.14
CA LYS A 111 -29.41 -20.87 26.72
C LYS A 111 -29.19 -19.38 26.45
N VAL A 112 -29.77 -18.52 27.29
CA VAL A 112 -29.63 -17.07 27.18
C VAL A 112 -28.21 -16.62 27.51
N GLU A 113 -27.59 -17.18 28.55
CA GLU A 113 -26.18 -16.89 28.89
C GLU A 113 -25.24 -17.21 27.74
N ILE A 114 -25.37 -18.40 27.14
CA ILE A 114 -24.53 -18.81 26.00
C ILE A 114 -24.75 -17.84 24.85
N ALA A 115 -26.01 -17.53 24.53
CA ALA A 115 -26.32 -16.58 23.46
C ALA A 115 -25.69 -15.21 23.66
N GLU A 116 -25.71 -14.69 24.88
CA GLU A 116 -25.08 -13.41 25.21
C GLU A 116 -23.56 -13.49 25.10
N GLN A 117 -22.95 -14.53 25.67
CA GLN A 117 -21.50 -14.73 25.60
C GLN A 117 -21.01 -14.86 24.16
N THR A 118 -21.72 -15.62 23.31
CA THR A 118 -21.39 -15.77 21.90
C THR A 118 -21.48 -14.45 21.15
N ARG A 119 -22.56 -13.68 21.36
CA ARG A 119 -22.75 -12.38 20.71
C ARG A 119 -21.64 -11.40 21.08
N GLN A 120 -21.35 -11.26 22.37
CA GLN A 120 -20.28 -10.39 22.86
C GLN A 120 -18.90 -10.84 22.37
N ALA A 121 -18.63 -12.14 22.38
CA ALA A 121 -17.36 -12.68 21.89
C ALA A 121 -17.18 -12.40 20.40
N ASN A 122 -18.21 -12.62 19.58
CA ASN A 122 -18.16 -12.35 18.14
C ASN A 122 -17.92 -10.86 17.86
N LEU A 123 -18.66 -9.98 18.53
CA LEU A 123 -18.52 -8.53 18.40
C LEU A 123 -17.12 -8.07 18.80
N LYS A 124 -16.61 -8.54 19.95
CA LYS A 124 -15.26 -8.19 20.41
C LYS A 124 -14.18 -8.71 19.47
N ASN A 125 -14.34 -9.91 18.92
CA ASN A 125 -13.41 -10.48 17.94
C ASN A 125 -13.38 -9.65 16.66
N ALA A 126 -14.55 -9.24 16.16
CA ALA A 126 -14.66 -8.39 14.97
C ALA A 126 -14.03 -7.00 15.20
N GLN A 127 -14.30 -6.36 16.34
CA GLN A 127 -13.66 -5.09 16.73
C GLN A 127 -12.13 -5.20 16.86
N SER A 128 -11.65 -6.32 17.44
CA SER A 128 -10.23 -6.58 17.60
C SER A 128 -9.55 -6.75 16.24
N ARG A 129 -10.19 -7.47 15.31
CA ARG A 129 -9.73 -7.54 13.91
C ARG A 129 -9.67 -6.16 13.31
N LEU A 130 -10.77 -5.39 13.34
CA LEU A 130 -10.83 -4.04 12.79
C LEU A 130 -9.66 -3.17 13.28
N THR A 131 -9.37 -3.20 14.58
CA THR A 131 -8.24 -2.48 15.18
C THR A 131 -6.87 -2.92 14.62
N VAL A 132 -6.70 -4.21 14.32
CA VAL A 132 -5.47 -4.72 13.70
C VAL A 132 -5.36 -4.24 12.25
N TRP A 133 -6.45 -4.30 11.49
CA TRP A 133 -6.49 -3.87 10.09
C TRP A 133 -6.23 -2.36 9.95
N THR A 134 -6.84 -1.53 10.80
CA THR A 134 -6.61 -0.08 10.81
C THR A 134 -5.16 0.27 11.12
N LYS A 135 -4.55 -0.38 12.12
CA LYS A 135 -3.11 -0.20 12.40
C LYS A 135 -2.22 -0.61 11.23
N ARG A 136 -2.59 -1.69 10.53
CA ARG A 136 -1.86 -2.13 9.34
C ARG A 136 -2.00 -1.13 8.19
N LEU A 137 -3.16 -0.50 8.05
CA LEU A 137 -3.39 0.56 7.07
C LEU A 137 -2.49 1.75 7.37
N GLU A 138 -2.45 2.21 8.62
CA GLU A 138 -1.57 3.31 9.05
C GLU A 138 -0.08 3.03 8.78
N GLN A 139 0.35 1.76 8.86
CA GLN A 139 1.72 1.38 8.52
C GLN A 139 1.96 1.39 7.01
N LEU A 140 0.99 0.94 6.20
CA LEU A 140 1.07 0.98 4.75
C LEU A 140 1.09 2.41 4.21
N THR A 141 0.25 3.30 4.76
CA THR A 141 0.23 4.71 4.36
C THR A 141 1.58 5.39 4.64
N LYS A 142 2.17 5.16 5.82
CA LYS A 142 3.53 5.64 6.14
C LYS A 142 4.57 5.12 5.15
N MET A 143 4.57 3.82 4.86
CA MET A 143 5.49 3.24 3.87
C MET A 143 5.31 3.83 2.48
N ARG A 144 4.07 4.14 2.08
CA ARG A 144 3.74 4.78 0.81
C ARG A 144 4.29 6.21 0.77
N GLU A 145 4.06 7.00 1.81
CA GLU A 145 4.58 8.37 1.93
C GLU A 145 6.11 8.41 1.87
N GLU A 146 6.79 7.53 2.61
CA GLU A 146 8.25 7.40 2.58
C GLU A 146 8.77 7.03 1.18
N THR A 147 8.11 6.07 0.52
CA THR A 147 8.51 5.63 -0.82
C THR A 147 8.24 6.73 -1.86
N ALA A 148 7.15 7.48 -1.70
CA ALA A 148 6.84 8.62 -2.55
C ALA A 148 7.86 9.76 -2.38
N ALA A 149 8.29 10.04 -1.15
CA ALA A 149 9.37 10.99 -0.89
C ALA A 149 10.68 10.56 -1.56
N LYS A 150 11.09 9.29 -1.39
CA LYS A 150 12.28 8.73 -2.06
C LYS A 150 12.20 8.83 -3.59
N LYS A 151 11.02 8.62 -4.17
CA LYS A 151 10.80 8.80 -5.62
C LYS A 151 11.04 10.26 -6.04
N ARG A 152 10.50 11.23 -5.31
CA ARG A 152 10.69 12.66 -5.59
C ARG A 152 12.16 13.06 -5.52
N ASP A 153 12.87 12.62 -4.48
CA ASP A 153 14.30 12.92 -4.31
C ASP A 153 15.14 12.36 -5.45
N LEU A 154 14.81 11.14 -5.89
CA LEU A 154 15.46 10.48 -7.02
C LEU A 154 15.19 11.19 -8.34
N ASP A 155 13.95 11.64 -8.57
CA ASP A 155 13.59 12.40 -9.76
C ASP A 155 14.31 13.76 -9.80
N LEU A 156 14.44 14.45 -8.66
CA LEU A 156 15.24 15.68 -8.55
C LEU A 156 16.72 15.44 -8.85
N ALA A 157 17.32 14.40 -8.25
CA ALA A 157 18.72 14.04 -8.49
C ALA A 157 18.99 13.75 -9.98
N ARG A 158 18.02 13.18 -10.70
CA ARG A 158 18.11 12.95 -12.15
C ARG A 158 18.10 14.23 -12.96
N VAL A 159 17.20 15.16 -12.65
CA VAL A 159 17.14 16.45 -13.34
C VAL A 159 18.50 17.15 -13.21
N GLN A 160 19.09 17.13 -12.00
CA GLN A 160 20.43 17.68 -11.78
C GLN A 160 21.51 16.94 -12.56
N TYR A 161 21.47 15.61 -12.59
CA TYR A 161 22.43 14.80 -13.34
C TYR A 161 22.35 15.07 -14.85
N ASN A 162 21.14 15.09 -15.42
CA ASN A 162 20.92 15.36 -16.84
C ASN A 162 21.43 16.75 -17.23
N LYS A 163 21.23 17.75 -16.35
CA LYS A 163 21.80 19.09 -16.55
C LYS A 163 23.34 19.08 -16.53
N ARG A 164 23.96 18.27 -15.66
CA ARG A 164 25.43 18.12 -15.64
C ARG A 164 25.95 17.40 -16.88
N LEU A 165 25.20 16.42 -17.39
CA LEU A 165 25.52 15.74 -18.65
C LEU A 165 25.49 16.69 -19.83
N SER A 166 24.43 17.51 -19.97
CA SER A 166 24.35 18.48 -21.06
C SER A 166 25.50 19.48 -21.03
N ILE A 167 25.81 20.03 -19.84
CA ILE A 167 26.95 20.93 -19.65
C ILE A 167 28.28 20.24 -20.01
N ARG A 168 28.45 18.97 -19.65
CA ARG A 168 29.65 18.20 -20.00
C ARG A 168 29.78 18.05 -21.51
N ASP A 169 28.69 17.73 -22.20
CA ASP A 169 28.69 17.49 -23.64
C ASP A 169 28.91 18.81 -24.41
N GLU A 170 28.30 19.92 -23.97
CA GLU A 170 28.63 21.28 -24.45
C GLU A 170 30.12 21.61 -24.27
N ARG A 171 30.69 21.33 -23.09
CA ARG A 171 32.12 21.57 -22.82
C ARG A 171 33.04 20.71 -23.69
N LYS A 172 32.66 19.47 -23.99
CA LYS A 172 33.40 18.62 -24.94
C LYS A 172 33.39 19.24 -26.33
N HIS A 173 32.22 19.66 -26.82
CA HIS A 173 32.12 20.32 -28.12
C HIS A 173 32.95 21.61 -28.20
N MET A 174 32.95 22.44 -27.14
CA MET A 174 33.81 23.62 -27.09
C MET A 174 35.29 23.26 -27.09
N LEU A 175 35.70 22.24 -26.34
CA LEU A 175 37.07 21.77 -26.29
C LEU A 175 37.54 21.24 -27.66
N ASP A 176 36.69 20.50 -28.37
CA ASP A 176 36.98 20.02 -29.71
C ASP A 176 37.11 21.17 -30.71
N SER A 177 36.26 22.20 -30.61
CA SER A 177 36.38 23.44 -31.41
C SER A 177 37.69 24.20 -31.14
N VAL A 178 38.08 24.36 -29.88
CA VAL A 178 39.35 25.00 -29.51
C VAL A 178 40.55 24.20 -29.99
N LYS A 179 40.51 22.86 -29.90
CA LYS A 179 41.55 21.99 -30.47
C LYS A 179 41.71 22.19 -31.97
N GLN A 180 40.60 22.22 -32.72
CA GLN A 180 40.63 22.48 -34.16
C GLN A 180 41.23 23.85 -34.48
N GLN A 181 40.91 24.89 -33.70
CA GLN A 181 41.52 26.21 -33.85
C GLN A 181 43.02 26.20 -33.56
N LEU A 182 43.46 25.51 -32.50
CA LEU A 182 44.87 25.35 -32.17
C LEU A 182 45.63 24.58 -33.26
N GLU A 183 45.06 23.49 -33.78
CA GLU A 183 45.65 22.76 -34.91
C GLU A 183 45.78 23.67 -36.14
N LYS A 184 44.75 24.46 -36.46
CA LYS A 184 44.82 25.44 -37.55
C LYS A 184 45.93 26.48 -37.34
N LEU A 185 46.05 27.04 -36.13
CA LEU A 185 47.11 28.00 -35.80
C LEU A 185 48.49 27.35 -35.83
N LYS A 186 48.61 26.09 -35.39
CA LYS A 186 49.86 25.34 -35.46
C LYS A 186 50.30 25.13 -36.91
N ILE A 187 49.39 24.74 -37.80
CA ILE A 187 49.69 24.63 -39.24
C ILE A 187 50.13 25.99 -39.81
N MET A 188 49.47 27.10 -39.42
CA MET A 188 49.90 28.47 -39.82
C MET A 188 51.31 28.83 -39.36
N HIS A 189 51.73 28.33 -38.19
CA HIS A 189 53.05 28.58 -37.63
C HIS A 189 54.13 27.68 -38.24
N ASP A 190 53.83 26.38 -38.40
CA ASP A 190 54.79 25.35 -38.81
C ASP A 190 54.94 25.25 -40.36
N ASP A 191 53.91 25.60 -41.14
CA ASP A 191 53.92 25.56 -42.62
C ASP A 191 53.02 26.66 -43.26
N PRO A 192 53.52 27.91 -43.38
CA PRO A 192 52.76 29.04 -43.89
C PRO A 192 52.46 28.98 -45.39
N GLU A 193 53.08 28.06 -46.15
CA GLU A 193 52.91 27.95 -47.61
C GLU A 193 51.78 26.99 -48.02
N THR A 194 51.06 26.40 -47.05
CA THR A 194 49.89 25.58 -47.36
C THR A 194 48.76 26.41 -48.03
N PRO A 195 48.12 25.92 -49.12
CA PRO A 195 47.19 26.70 -49.95
C PRO A 195 45.99 27.32 -49.21
N LYS A 196 45.60 26.75 -48.07
CA LYS A 196 44.47 27.25 -47.25
C LYS A 196 44.83 28.48 -46.40
N ILE A 197 46.11 28.80 -46.24
CA ILE A 197 46.61 29.85 -45.34
C ILE A 197 46.94 31.14 -46.11
N GLN A 198 47.37 31.01 -47.36
CA GLN A 198 47.61 32.14 -48.27
C GLN A 198 46.40 33.10 -48.39
N PHE A 199 45.16 32.62 -48.22
CA PHE A 199 43.96 33.44 -48.30
C PHE A 199 43.75 34.43 -47.14
N VAL A 200 44.43 34.27 -46.00
CA VAL A 200 44.21 35.10 -44.80
C VAL A 200 45.33 36.13 -44.57
N GLY A 201 46.50 35.96 -45.20
CA GLY A 201 47.71 36.72 -44.90
C GLY A 201 48.06 37.90 -45.82
N TYR A 202 47.43 38.06 -46.99
CA TYR A 202 47.73 39.21 -47.85
C TYR A 202 46.88 40.41 -47.47
N ALA A 203 47.50 41.41 -46.84
CA ALA A 203 46.95 42.76 -46.83
C ALA A 203 46.70 43.19 -48.29
N PRO A 204 45.51 43.69 -48.66
CA PRO A 204 45.25 44.13 -50.02
C PRO A 204 46.25 45.22 -50.40
N VAL A 205 46.79 45.12 -51.62
CA VAL A 205 47.71 46.11 -52.19
C VAL A 205 47.09 47.50 -52.02
N PRO A 206 47.81 48.51 -51.48
CA PRO A 206 47.23 49.82 -51.21
C PRO A 206 46.66 50.41 -52.51
N LEU A 207 45.38 50.79 -52.47
CA LEU A 207 44.73 51.51 -53.56
C LEU A 207 45.50 52.80 -53.81
N VAL A 208 46.10 52.92 -55.00
CA VAL A 208 46.75 54.16 -55.44
C VAL A 208 45.69 55.27 -55.42
N ALA A 209 45.87 56.25 -54.55
CA ALA A 209 45.01 57.42 -54.48
C ALA A 209 45.00 58.13 -55.84
N SER A 210 43.83 58.15 -56.49
CA SER A 210 43.63 58.93 -57.71
C SER A 210 43.58 60.42 -57.34
N PHE A 211 44.71 61.11 -57.43
CA PHE A 211 44.74 62.58 -57.39
C PHE A 211 44.19 63.16 -58.71
N PRO A 212 43.32 64.18 -58.68
CA PRO A 212 42.74 64.77 -59.88
C PRO A 212 43.78 65.63 -60.63
N LYS A 213 43.96 65.37 -61.92
CA LYS A 213 44.81 66.19 -62.82
C LYS A 213 44.19 67.58 -62.98
N TRP A 214 44.81 68.60 -62.40
CA TRP A 214 44.50 70.01 -62.68
C TRP A 214 44.95 70.36 -64.10
N LYS A 215 44.00 70.67 -65.00
CA LYS A 215 44.28 71.30 -66.29
C LYS A 215 44.32 72.81 -66.07
N ILE A 216 45.52 73.36 -66.04
CA ILE A 216 45.77 74.80 -66.08
C ILE A 216 45.70 75.22 -67.55
N PHE A 217 44.82 76.15 -67.89
CA PHE A 217 44.82 76.85 -69.18
C PHE A 217 45.80 78.02 -69.09
N PHE A 218 46.76 78.08 -70.02
CA PHE A 218 47.70 79.18 -70.18
C PHE A 218 47.07 80.34 -70.96
N SER A 219 47.47 81.57 -70.62
CA SER A 219 47.75 82.64 -71.59
C SER A 219 49.22 83.02 -71.46
#